data_AF-A0A0D2U379-F1
#
_entry.id   AF-A0A0D2U379-F1
#
_cell.length_a   1.000
_cell.length_b   1.000
_cell.length_c   1.000
_cell.angle_alpha   90.00
_cell.angle_beta   90.00
_cell.angle_gamma   90.00
#
_symmetry.space_group_name_H-M   'P 1'
#
loop_
_entity.id
_entity.type
_entity.pdbx_description
1 polymer ?
#
loop_
_entity_poly.entity_id
_entity_poly.type
_entity_poly.pdbx_seq_one_letter_code
_entity_poly.pdbx_strand_id
1 'polypeptide(L)'
;LASYECIFACQAITGGKVVIEVYFFGFHIHQETHDLCEETSCPITVGNFVLSHNQVLPGFTPPGSYKLKMTLSGSGIKQLTCISFDFKISFGASESSVSDSRSAHQVYI
;
A
#
# COMPACT_ATOMS: atom_id res chain seq x y z
N LEU A 1 -11.87 -2.59 2.02
CA LEU A 1 -12.06 -1.61 0.93
C LEU A 1 -10.66 -1.24 0.49
N ALA A 2 -10.25 -1.73 -0.67
CA ALA A 2 -8.91 -1.50 -1.20
C ALA A 2 -8.68 0.02 -1.27
N SER A 3 -7.64 0.47 -0.56
CA SER A 3 -7.21 1.86 -0.52
C SER A 3 -6.73 2.22 -1.93
N TYR A 4 -7.60 2.74 -2.78
CA TYR A 4 -7.18 3.34 -4.04
C TYR A 4 -6.55 4.69 -3.69
N GLU A 5 -5.26 4.70 -3.38
CA GLU A 5 -4.52 5.95 -3.28
C GLU A 5 -4.24 6.45 -4.72
N CYS A 6 -4.79 7.61 -5.06
CA CYS A 6 -4.49 8.27 -6.34
C CYS A 6 -3.10 8.92 -6.25
N ILE A 7 -2.21 8.54 -7.15
CA ILE A 7 -0.86 9.13 -7.27
C ILE A 7 -0.85 10.04 -8.51
N PHE A 8 -0.14 11.17 -8.44
CA PHE A 8 0.04 12.07 -9.57
C PHE A 8 1.41 11.87 -10.23
N ALA A 9 1.42 11.57 -11.54
CA ALA A 9 2.62 11.45 -12.34
C ALA A 9 2.91 12.76 -13.09
N CYS A 10 4.03 13.42 -12.78
CA CYS A 10 4.48 14.63 -13.50
C CYS A 10 5.14 14.32 -14.86
N GLN A 11 5.52 13.05 -15.09
CA GLN A 11 6.15 12.57 -16.31
C GLN A 11 5.59 11.19 -16.64
N ALA A 12 5.58 10.83 -17.93
CA ALA A 12 5.20 9.49 -18.34
C ALA A 12 6.12 8.44 -17.69
N ILE A 13 5.51 7.47 -16.98
CA ILE A 13 6.24 6.37 -16.35
C ILE A 13 6.17 5.19 -17.31
N THR A 14 7.30 4.87 -17.93
CA THR A 14 7.41 3.78 -18.92
C THR A 14 7.71 2.43 -18.28
N GLY A 15 8.08 2.42 -17.01
CA GLY A 15 8.48 1.24 -16.25
C GLY A 15 8.85 1.61 -14.82
N GLY A 16 8.82 0.62 -13.93
CA GLY A 16 9.07 0.85 -12.51
C GLY A 16 8.86 -0.40 -11.67
N LYS A 17 9.17 -0.28 -10.37
CA LYS A 17 8.95 -1.33 -9.38
C LYS A 17 8.19 -0.81 -8.19
N VAL A 18 7.34 -1.66 -7.64
CA VAL A 18 6.61 -1.48 -6.40
C VAL A 18 7.23 -2.41 -5.37
N VAL A 19 7.79 -1.85 -4.30
CA VAL A 19 8.36 -2.62 -3.19
C VAL A 19 7.47 -2.45 -1.97
N ILE A 20 6.98 -3.55 -1.42
CA ILE A 20 6.12 -3.56 -0.23
C ILE A 20 6.91 -4.19 0.91
N GLU A 21 7.13 -3.43 1.97
CA GLU A 21 7.85 -3.83 3.17
C GLU A 21 6.88 -3.91 4.35
N VAL A 22 6.99 -4.97 5.13
CA VAL A 22 6.21 -5.18 6.34
C VAL A 22 7.14 -5.17 7.54
N TYR A 23 6.82 -4.36 8.53
CA TYR A 23 7.50 -4.34 9.81
C TYR A 23 6.56 -4.78 10.92
N PHE A 24 7.06 -5.57 11.86
CA PHE A 24 6.36 -5.99 13.08
C PHE A 24 7.21 -5.60 14.28
N PHE A 25 6.64 -4.80 15.19
CA PHE A 25 7.39 -4.21 16.31
C PHE A 25 8.70 -3.51 15.89
N GLY A 26 8.71 -2.90 14.69
CA GLY A 26 9.89 -2.23 14.13
C GLY A 26 10.91 -3.13 13.45
N PHE A 27 10.77 -4.47 13.54
CA PHE A 27 11.59 -5.41 12.79
C PHE A 27 11.03 -5.61 11.38
N HIS A 28 11.88 -5.54 10.36
CA HIS A 28 11.50 -5.87 8.99
C HIS A 28 11.31 -7.38 8.85
N ILE A 29 10.08 -7.83 8.62
CA ILE A 29 9.71 -9.25 8.60
C ILE A 29 9.43 -9.79 7.21
N HIS A 30 9.07 -8.92 6.26
CA HIS A 30 8.69 -9.34 4.93
C HIS A 30 8.92 -8.22 3.91
N GLN A 31 9.32 -8.62 2.70
CA GLN A 31 9.45 -7.75 1.55
C GLN A 31 8.94 -8.47 0.31
N GLU A 32 8.14 -7.77 -0.46
CA GLU A 32 7.60 -8.20 -1.74
C GLU A 32 7.94 -7.14 -2.80
N THR A 33 8.26 -7.56 -4.01
CA THR A 33 8.58 -6.63 -5.11
C THR A 33 7.82 -7.06 -6.36
N HIS A 34 7.03 -6.12 -6.88
CA HIS A 34 6.23 -6.28 -8.09
C HIS A 34 6.65 -5.28 -9.15
N ASP A 35 6.46 -5.64 -10.41
CA ASP A 35 6.67 -4.71 -11.51
C ASP A 35 5.46 -3.78 -11.64
N LEU A 36 5.72 -2.47 -11.74
CA LEU A 36 4.66 -1.48 -11.81
C LEU A 36 3.73 -1.69 -13.01
N CYS A 37 4.30 -2.14 -14.13
CA CYS A 37 3.57 -2.36 -15.38
C CYS A 37 2.81 -3.69 -15.41
N GLU A 38 2.96 -4.54 -14.40
CA GLU A 38 2.10 -5.72 -14.23
C GLU A 38 0.79 -5.32 -13.54
N GLU A 39 0.88 -4.41 -12.56
CA GLU A 39 -0.26 -3.90 -11.80
C GLU A 39 -1.00 -2.73 -12.50
N THR A 40 -0.38 -2.11 -13.52
CA THR A 40 -0.92 -0.93 -14.23
C THR A 40 -0.67 -1.00 -15.73
N SER A 41 -1.45 -0.27 -16.53
CA SER A 41 -1.22 -0.17 -17.98
C SER A 41 -0.12 0.82 -18.31
N CYS A 42 1.09 0.32 -18.59
CA CYS A 42 2.20 1.16 -19.05
C CYS A 42 2.13 1.50 -20.55
N PRO A 43 2.58 2.69 -20.97
CA PRO A 43 3.12 3.77 -20.14
C PRO A 43 2.03 4.54 -19.40
N ILE A 44 2.23 4.79 -18.11
CA ILE A 44 1.34 5.65 -17.31
C ILE A 44 1.50 7.08 -17.83
N THR A 45 0.43 7.66 -18.36
CA THR A 45 0.43 9.04 -18.85
C THR A 45 0.55 10.05 -17.71
N VAL A 46 1.02 11.25 -18.03
CA VAL A 46 1.02 12.38 -17.08
C VAL A 46 -0.39 12.62 -16.55
N GLY A 47 -0.53 12.76 -15.24
CA GLY A 47 -1.81 12.96 -14.57
C GLY A 47 -2.04 12.02 -13.40
N ASN A 48 -3.30 11.92 -12.99
CA ASN A 48 -3.71 11.03 -11.92
C ASN A 48 -3.78 9.59 -12.42
N PHE A 49 -3.23 8.67 -11.63
CA PHE A 49 -3.38 7.24 -11.86
C PHE A 49 -3.70 6.54 -10.54
N VAL A 50 -4.29 5.35 -10.64
CA VAL A 50 -4.63 4.50 -9.51
C VAL A 50 -3.76 3.26 -9.58
N LEU A 51 -3.12 2.93 -8.46
CA LEU A 51 -2.41 1.68 -8.25
C LEU A 51 -3.22 0.85 -7.26
N SER A 52 -3.71 -0.31 -7.70
CA SER A 52 -4.52 -1.20 -6.86
C SER A 52 -3.73 -2.46 -6.55
N HIS A 53 -3.55 -2.80 -5.27
CA HIS A 53 -2.91 -4.03 -4.84
C HIS A 53 -3.78 -4.74 -3.81
N ASN A 54 -3.97 -6.04 -3.97
CA ASN A 54 -4.70 -6.86 -3.01
C ASN A 54 -3.73 -7.82 -2.32
N GLN A 55 -3.39 -7.51 -1.08
CA GLN A 55 -2.55 -8.37 -0.25
C GLN A 55 -3.41 -9.18 0.71
N VAL A 56 -3.37 -10.50 0.56
CA VAL A 56 -4.02 -11.42 1.50
C VAL A 56 -3.09 -11.63 2.69
N LEU A 57 -3.53 -11.23 3.87
CA LEU A 57 -2.83 -11.55 5.10
C LEU A 57 -3.02 -13.04 5.44
N PRO A 58 -1.96 -13.76 5.88
CA PRO A 58 -2.07 -15.16 6.23
C PRO A 58 -3.09 -15.35 7.38
N GLY A 59 -3.80 -16.48 7.35
CA GLY A 59 -4.90 -16.77 8.29
C GLY A 59 -4.50 -16.79 9.77
N PHE A 60 -3.21 -16.90 10.08
CA PHE A 60 -2.69 -16.71 11.43
C PHE A 60 -1.65 -15.58 11.43
N THR A 61 -2.08 -14.37 11.78
CA THR A 61 -1.19 -13.22 11.97
C THR A 61 -1.16 -12.84 13.45
N PRO A 62 0.02 -12.84 14.11
CA PRO A 62 0.14 -12.47 15.51
C PRO A 62 -0.46 -11.08 15.81
N PRO A 63 -1.01 -10.88 17.01
CA PRO A 63 -1.46 -9.55 17.40
C PRO A 63 -0.26 -8.66 17.71
N GLY A 64 -0.40 -7.39 17.39
CA GLY A 64 0.62 -6.38 17.62
C GLY A 64 0.58 -5.26 16.59
N SER A 65 1.59 -4.40 16.65
CA SER A 65 1.73 -3.26 15.74
C SER A 65 2.51 -3.66 14.49
N TYR A 66 1.90 -3.41 13.35
CA TYR A 66 2.46 -3.62 12.03
C TYR A 66 2.61 -2.28 11.32
N LYS A 67 3.62 -2.19 10.47
CA LYS A 67 3.81 -1.07 9.56
C LYS A 67 3.95 -1.62 8.16
N LEU A 68 3.06 -1.20 7.27
CA LEU A 68 3.22 -1.43 5.83
C LEU A 68 3.92 -0.21 5.23
N LYS A 69 4.93 -0.43 4.41
CA LYS A 69 5.60 0.61 3.64
C LYS A 69 5.66 0.19 2.18
N MET A 70 5.00 0.96 1.33
CA MET A 70 4.95 0.76 -0.11
C MET A 70 5.80 1.83 -0.78
N THR A 71 6.79 1.41 -1.57
CA THR A 71 7.72 2.28 -2.27
C THR A 71 7.58 2.06 -3.77
N LEU A 72 7.17 3.10 -4.49
CA LEU A 72 7.11 3.13 -5.94
C LEU A 72 8.40 3.73 -6.49
N SER A 73 8.99 3.08 -7.48
CA SER A 73 10.20 3.53 -8.19
C SER A 73 9.99 3.49 -9.69
N GLY A 74 10.61 4.41 -10.42
CA GLY A 74 10.53 4.49 -11.89
C GLY A 74 11.81 3.99 -12.54
N SER A 75 11.78 3.70 -13.84
CA SER A 75 12.97 3.30 -14.59
C SER A 75 14.05 4.40 -14.56
N GLY A 76 15.10 4.20 -13.74
CA GLY A 76 16.20 5.15 -13.53
C GLY A 76 15.97 6.17 -12.39
N ILE A 77 14.80 6.16 -11.74
CA ILE A 77 14.45 7.08 -10.65
C ILE A 77 14.37 6.27 -9.36
N LYS A 78 15.19 6.59 -8.36
CA LYS A 78 15.30 5.79 -7.13
C LYS A 78 13.97 5.64 -6.38
N GLN A 79 13.11 6.66 -6.39
CA GLN A 79 11.85 6.66 -5.65
C GLN A 79 10.91 7.73 -6.20
N LEU A 80 9.74 7.32 -6.70
CA LEU A 80 8.66 8.18 -7.16
C LEU A 80 7.70 8.56 -6.03
N THR A 81 7.34 7.59 -5.19
CA THR A 81 6.39 7.77 -4.09
C THR A 81 6.67 6.76 -2.99
N CYS A 82 6.44 7.13 -1.73
CA CYS A 82 6.45 6.21 -0.60
C CYS A 82 5.25 6.47 0.28
N ILE A 83 4.45 5.44 0.47
CA ILE A 83 3.27 5.42 1.32
C ILE A 83 3.58 4.49 2.47
N SER A 84 3.28 4.91 3.69
CA SER A 84 3.39 4.03 4.84
C SER A 84 2.23 4.24 5.78
N PHE A 85 1.69 3.14 6.29
CA PHE A 85 0.64 3.18 7.28
C PHE A 85 0.91 2.15 8.38
N ASP A 86 0.59 2.56 9.60
CA ASP A 86 0.72 1.76 10.80
C ASP A 86 -0.66 1.22 11.19
N PHE A 87 -0.75 -0.08 11.45
CA PHE A 87 -1.99 -0.74 11.84
C PHE A 87 -1.74 -1.75 12.96
N LYS A 88 -2.80 -2.11 13.69
CA LYS A 88 -2.73 -3.06 14.80
C LYS A 88 -3.63 -4.25 14.52
N ILE A 89 -3.09 -5.45 14.73
CA ILE A 89 -3.84 -6.70 14.68
C ILE A 89 -4.15 -7.12 16.12
N SER A 90 -5.41 -7.52 16.38
CA SER A 90 -5.88 -8.03 17.68
C SER A 90 -6.39 -9.48 17.55
N PHE A 91 -6.31 -10.25 18.64
CA PHE A 91 -6.86 -11.62 18.69
C PHE A 91 -8.38 -11.60 18.41
N GLY A 92 -8.85 -12.47 17.52
CA GLY A 92 -10.27 -12.63 17.20
C GLY A 92 -10.77 -11.91 15.95
N ALA A 93 -9.89 -11.27 15.17
CA ALA A 93 -10.24 -10.74 13.85
C ALA A 93 -10.25 -11.86 12.78
N SER A 94 -11.22 -12.77 12.85
CA SER A 94 -11.57 -13.64 11.73
C SER A 94 -12.36 -12.82 10.71
N GLU A 95 -11.76 -12.58 9.55
CA GLU A 95 -12.33 -12.01 8.32
C GLU A 95 -13.01 -10.62 8.45
N SER A 96 -12.47 -9.66 7.67
CA SER A 96 -12.99 -8.31 7.38
C SER A 96 -12.75 -7.17 8.39
N SER A 97 -11.51 -6.98 8.87
CA SER A 97 -11.11 -5.66 9.38
C SER A 97 -10.61 -4.78 8.23
N VAL A 98 -11.54 -4.14 7.51
CA VAL A 98 -11.25 -2.90 6.79
C VAL A 98 -11.07 -1.83 7.86
N SER A 99 -9.83 -1.48 8.18
CA SER A 99 -9.53 -0.34 9.05
C SER A 99 -9.79 0.95 8.27
N ASP A 100 -11.05 1.39 8.25
CA ASP A 100 -11.39 2.78 7.92
C ASP A 100 -11.14 3.62 9.18
N SER A 101 -10.04 4.36 9.20
CA SER A 101 -9.76 5.35 10.24
C SER A 101 -9.79 6.76 9.63
N ARG A 102 -10.97 7.19 9.17
CA ARG A 102 -11.29 8.62 9.17
C ARG A 102 -11.48 9.08 10.60
N SER A 103 -10.47 9.76 11.13
CA SER A 103 -10.64 10.63 12.29
C SER A 103 -11.54 11.82 11.90
N ALA A 104 -12.60 12.01 12.70
CA ALA A 104 -13.38 13.23 12.91
C ALA A 104 -14.20 13.83 11.74
N HIS A 105 -15.50 13.52 11.71
CA HIS A 105 -16.64 14.46 11.77
C HIS A 105 -17.92 13.71 11.30
N GLN A 106 -18.78 13.21 12.20
CA GLN A 106 -19.91 13.88 12.89
C GLN A 106 -21.27 13.74 12.16
N VAL A 107 -22.30 13.34 12.93
CA VAL A 107 -23.71 13.81 12.92
C VAL A 107 -24.76 13.14 12.01
N TYR A 108 -25.81 12.64 12.70
CA TYR A 108 -27.24 12.37 12.35
C TYR A 108 -27.54 11.13 11.48
N ILE A 109 -28.54 10.29 11.79
CA ILE A 109 -29.82 10.45 12.53
C ILE A 109 -29.99 9.30 13.52
#